data_AF-A0AAV5ARZ2-F1
#
_entry.id   AF-A0AAV5ARZ2-F1
#
_cell.length_a   1.000
_cell.length_b   1.000
_cell.length_c   1.000
_cell.angle_alpha   90.00
_cell.angle_beta   90.00
_cell.angle_gamma   90.00
#
_symmetry.space_group_name_H-M   'P 1'
#
loop_
_entity.id
_entity.type
_entity.pdbx_description
1 polymer ?
#
loop_
_entity_poly.entity_id
_entity_poly.type
_entity_poly.pdbx_seq_one_letter_code
_entity_poly.pdbx_strand_id
1 'polypeptide(L)'
;MPKQEAILNRRDGLITFNGFLWQPNITMKFSEVEFCYSTGGTDLQGAYQLQVMRPNKWVTFALPILSGKNCYNGISFIVWYMDKNRPLPPGELFDPYREADYERRKAEGFPPPLYSSKIETPEATPEQQAE
;
A
#
# COMPACT_ATOMS: atom_id res chain seq x y z
N MET A 1 -5.90 -24.14 11.18
CA MET A 1 -5.01 -23.57 10.14
C MET A 1 -4.22 -22.42 10.75
N PRO A 2 -2.96 -22.18 10.36
CA PRO A 2 -2.24 -20.97 10.78
C PRO A 2 -3.03 -19.72 10.35
N LYS A 3 -3.02 -18.66 11.17
CA LYS A 3 -3.68 -17.40 10.81
C LYS A 3 -3.02 -16.83 9.55
N GLN A 4 -3.77 -16.76 8.47
CA GLN A 4 -3.34 -16.11 7.24
C GLN A 4 -3.63 -14.60 7.38
N GLU A 5 -2.66 -13.87 7.89
CA GLU A 5 -2.74 -12.41 8.03
C GLU A 5 -2.02 -11.75 6.86
N ALA A 6 -2.71 -10.82 6.20
CA ALA A 6 -2.12 -9.98 5.18
C ALA A 6 -1.67 -8.66 5.82
N ILE A 7 -0.43 -8.26 5.55
CA ILE A 7 0.30 -7.23 6.30
C ILE A 7 0.91 -6.22 5.33
N LEU A 8 0.71 -4.94 5.61
CA LEU A 8 1.46 -3.84 4.99
C LEU A 8 2.53 -3.38 5.97
N ASN A 9 3.79 -3.76 5.74
CA ASN A 9 4.92 -3.30 6.55
C ASN A 9 5.56 -2.08 5.89
N ARG A 10 5.06 -0.90 6.24
CA ARG A 10 5.56 0.41 5.79
C ARG A 10 7.03 0.64 6.13
N ARG A 11 7.51 0.16 7.29
CA ARG A 11 8.87 0.42 7.78
C ARG A 11 9.92 -0.26 6.91
N ASP A 12 9.69 -1.53 6.58
CA ASP A 12 10.64 -2.35 5.81
C ASP A 12 10.28 -2.40 4.31
N GLY A 13 9.17 -1.77 3.90
CA GLY A 13 8.71 -1.77 2.51
C GLY A 13 8.26 -3.15 2.04
N LEU A 14 7.72 -3.97 2.94
CA LEU A 14 7.28 -5.35 2.64
C LEU A 14 5.77 -5.44 2.62
N ILE A 15 5.23 -6.21 1.68
CA ILE A 15 3.83 -6.63 1.67
C ILE A 15 3.77 -8.13 1.95
N THR A 16 2.81 -8.54 2.75
CA THR A 16 2.45 -9.95 2.96
C THR A 16 1.00 -10.16 2.56
N PHE A 17 0.75 -11.17 1.73
CA PHE A 17 -0.60 -11.56 1.32
C PHE A 17 -0.75 -13.08 1.31
N ASN A 18 -2.00 -13.53 1.37
CA ASN A 18 -2.30 -14.94 1.59
C ASN A 18 -1.84 -15.81 0.41
N GLY A 19 -1.31 -16.99 0.72
CA GLY A 19 -1.07 -18.04 -0.25
C GLY A 19 -2.35 -18.49 -0.95
N PHE A 20 -2.22 -19.29 -2.01
CA PHE A 20 -3.37 -19.93 -2.63
C PHE A 20 -3.64 -21.28 -1.96
N LEU A 21 -4.85 -21.48 -1.45
CA LEU A 21 -5.25 -22.70 -0.71
C LEU A 21 -4.31 -22.97 0.48
N TRP A 22 -3.58 -24.09 0.44
CA TRP A 22 -2.69 -24.57 1.49
C TRP A 22 -1.27 -24.00 1.40
N GLN A 23 -1.01 -23.13 0.42
CA GLN A 23 0.28 -22.49 0.27
C GLN A 23 0.51 -21.47 1.41
N PRO A 24 1.77 -21.28 1.84
CA PRO A 24 2.11 -20.28 2.82
C PRO A 24 1.84 -18.87 2.31
N ASN A 25 1.76 -17.91 3.22
CA ASN A 25 1.72 -16.49 2.88
C ASN A 25 2.97 -16.10 2.09
N ILE A 26 2.80 -15.15 1.18
CA ILE A 26 3.89 -14.62 0.35
C ILE A 26 4.24 -13.26 0.91
N THR A 27 5.51 -13.07 1.24
CA THR A 27 6.09 -11.79 1.63
C THR A 27 7.08 -11.35 0.57
N MET A 28 6.95 -10.12 0.07
CA MET A 28 7.85 -9.56 -0.94
C MET A 28 7.99 -8.05 -0.79
N LYS A 29 8.98 -7.46 -1.47
CA LYS A 29 9.15 -6.01 -1.51
C LYS A 29 7.98 -5.37 -2.25
N PHE A 30 7.42 -4.32 -1.68
CA PHE A 30 6.31 -3.59 -2.27
C PHE A 30 6.63 -3.03 -3.67
N SER A 31 7.88 -2.61 -3.89
CA SER A 31 8.37 -2.13 -5.19
C SER A 31 8.36 -3.18 -6.30
N GLU A 32 8.31 -4.47 -5.96
CA GLU A 32 8.32 -5.59 -6.91
C GLU A 32 6.91 -6.15 -7.15
N VAL A 33 5.89 -5.58 -6.49
CA VAL A 33 4.51 -6.07 -6.57
C VAL A 33 3.86 -5.60 -7.86
N GLU A 34 3.35 -6.55 -8.64
CA GLU A 34 2.49 -6.27 -9.78
C GLU A 34 1.01 -6.22 -9.31
N PHE A 35 0.38 -5.05 -9.44
CA PHE A 35 -1.05 -4.89 -9.20
C PHE A 35 -1.84 -5.02 -10.50
N CYS A 36 -3.01 -5.63 -10.43
CA CYS A 36 -3.99 -5.67 -11.51
C CYS A 36 -5.38 -5.35 -10.96
N TYR A 37 -6.37 -5.33 -11.84
CA TYR A 37 -7.77 -5.18 -11.45
C TYR A 37 -8.66 -6.14 -12.22
N SER A 38 -9.75 -6.56 -11.59
CA SER A 38 -10.75 -7.39 -12.25
C SER A 38 -11.55 -6.60 -13.29
N THR A 39 -11.90 -7.25 -14.40
CA THR A 39 -12.81 -6.69 -15.41
C THR A 39 -14.28 -6.94 -15.08
N GLY A 40 -14.57 -7.86 -14.14
CA GLY A 40 -15.92 -8.27 -13.76
C GLY A 40 -16.56 -9.23 -14.78
N GLY A 41 -17.76 -9.71 -14.43
CA GLY A 41 -18.62 -10.48 -15.34
C GLY A 41 -19.37 -9.60 -16.35
N THR A 42 -20.26 -10.20 -17.13
CA THR A 42 -21.08 -9.50 -18.14
C THR A 42 -21.88 -8.32 -17.56
N ASP A 43 -22.29 -8.42 -16.30
CA ASP A 43 -23.06 -7.38 -15.60
C ASP A 43 -22.17 -6.42 -14.79
N LEU A 44 -20.85 -6.39 -15.07
CA LEU A 44 -19.82 -5.64 -14.33
C LEU A 44 -19.71 -6.02 -12.83
N GLN A 45 -20.41 -7.08 -12.41
CA GLN A 45 -20.31 -7.59 -11.05
C GLN A 45 -18.87 -8.05 -10.80
N GLY A 46 -18.28 -7.52 -9.72
CA GLY A 46 -16.89 -7.78 -9.37
C GLY A 46 -15.86 -7.07 -10.24
N ALA A 47 -16.24 -6.07 -11.06
CA ALA A 47 -15.28 -5.24 -11.80
C ALA A 47 -14.52 -4.25 -10.87
N TYR A 48 -13.34 -3.81 -11.33
CA TYR A 48 -12.48 -2.82 -10.67
C TYR A 48 -12.07 -3.19 -9.24
N GLN A 49 -12.00 -4.48 -8.91
CA GLN A 49 -11.41 -4.92 -7.66
C GLN A 49 -9.91 -4.93 -7.80
N LEU A 50 -9.20 -4.27 -6.88
CA LEU A 50 -7.75 -4.34 -6.83
C LEU A 50 -7.32 -5.78 -6.58
N GLN A 51 -6.28 -6.22 -7.27
CA GLN A 51 -5.72 -7.56 -7.19
C GLN A 51 -4.20 -7.47 -7.18
N VAL A 52 -3.56 -8.44 -6.53
CA VAL A 52 -2.10 -8.62 -6.55
C VAL A 52 -1.79 -9.85 -7.39
N MET A 53 -0.96 -9.66 -8.42
CA MET A 53 -0.43 -10.76 -9.22
C MET A 53 0.58 -11.54 -8.38
N ARG A 54 0.39 -12.85 -8.28
CA ARG A 54 1.35 -13.69 -7.57
C ARG A 54 2.67 -13.76 -8.35
N PRO A 55 3.84 -13.77 -7.68
CA PRO A 55 5.14 -13.77 -8.34
C PRO A 55 5.35 -14.93 -9.33
N ASN A 56 4.74 -16.08 -9.04
CA ASN A 56 4.83 -17.26 -9.91
C ASN A 56 3.99 -17.15 -11.19
N LYS A 57 3.16 -16.10 -11.35
CA LYS A 57 2.27 -15.83 -12.49
C LYS A 57 1.37 -17.01 -12.91
N TRP A 58 1.21 -18.02 -12.06
CA TRP A 58 0.32 -19.17 -12.28
C TRP A 58 -1.13 -18.76 -11.99
N VAL A 59 -1.75 -18.08 -12.96
CA VAL A 59 -3.22 -17.84 -13.17
C VAL A 59 -4.03 -17.43 -11.93
N THR A 60 -3.38 -17.03 -10.84
CA THR A 60 -4.04 -16.78 -9.55
C THR A 60 -3.57 -15.44 -9.02
N PHE A 61 -4.55 -14.64 -8.61
CA PHE A 61 -4.35 -13.36 -7.95
C PHE A 61 -4.67 -13.50 -6.47
N ALA A 62 -4.09 -12.63 -5.65
CA ALA A 62 -4.55 -12.43 -4.28
C ALA A 62 -5.41 -11.17 -4.22
N LEU A 63 -6.53 -11.22 -3.50
CA LEU A 63 -7.24 -10.00 -3.15
C LEU A 63 -6.43 -9.30 -2.05
N PRO A 64 -6.07 -8.01 -2.22
CA PRO A 64 -5.38 -7.25 -1.21
C PRO A 64 -6.28 -7.03 0.01
N ILE A 65 -5.64 -6.68 1.13
CA ILE A 65 -6.22 -6.46 2.46
C ILE A 65 -7.46 -5.55 2.45
N LEU A 66 -7.54 -4.64 1.47
CA LEU A 66 -8.65 -3.73 1.23
C LEU A 66 -9.64 -4.31 0.20
N SER A 67 -10.19 -5.48 0.50
CA SER A 67 -11.28 -6.05 -0.30
C SER A 67 -12.50 -5.12 -0.24
N GLY A 68 -13.01 -4.71 -1.40
CA GLY A 68 -14.28 -3.96 -1.52
C GLY A 68 -14.17 -2.47 -1.85
N LYS A 69 -12.96 -1.89 -1.96
CA LYS A 69 -12.80 -0.54 -2.54
C LYS A 69 -12.45 -0.65 -4.02
N ASN A 70 -12.99 0.27 -4.82
CA ASN A 70 -12.59 0.47 -6.22
C ASN A 70 -11.05 0.52 -6.31
N CYS A 71 -10.46 -0.13 -7.30
CA CYS A 71 -9.02 -0.27 -7.48
C CYS A 71 -8.27 1.06 -7.40
N TYR A 72 -8.87 2.15 -7.89
CA TYR A 72 -8.30 3.50 -7.78
C TYR A 72 -8.06 3.94 -6.33
N ASN A 73 -9.03 3.71 -5.44
CA ASN A 73 -8.93 4.10 -4.03
C ASN A 73 -7.99 3.15 -3.27
N GLY A 74 -8.08 1.84 -3.58
CA GLY A 74 -7.23 0.83 -2.96
C GLY A 74 -5.74 1.08 -3.23
N ILE A 75 -5.38 1.27 -4.50
CA ILE A 75 -3.97 1.49 -4.86
C ILE A 75 -3.46 2.83 -4.34
N SER A 76 -4.27 3.89 -4.40
CA SER A 76 -3.89 5.20 -3.88
C SER A 76 -3.58 5.14 -2.38
N PHE A 77 -4.42 4.45 -1.60
CA PHE A 77 -4.19 4.26 -0.18
C PHE A 77 -2.94 3.41 0.09
N ILE A 78 -2.78 2.28 -0.60
CA ILE A 78 -1.63 1.38 -0.37
C ILE A 78 -0.33 2.09 -0.72
N VAL A 79 -0.26 2.78 -1.87
CA VAL A 79 0.92 3.55 -2.28
C VAL A 79 1.23 4.65 -1.26
N TRP A 80 0.23 5.41 -0.81
CA TRP A 80 0.42 6.44 0.22
C TRP A 80 0.94 5.83 1.53
N TYR A 81 0.28 4.79 2.03
CA TYR A 81 0.66 4.15 3.29
C TYR A 81 2.06 3.51 3.22
N MET A 82 2.40 2.83 2.13
CA MET A 82 3.69 2.15 1.99
C MET A 82 4.85 3.12 1.72
N ASP A 83 4.57 4.32 1.24
CA ASP A 83 5.57 5.37 1.10
C ASP A 83 5.89 5.98 2.48
N LYS A 84 6.94 5.47 3.13
CA LYS A 84 7.38 5.97 4.43
C LYS A 84 7.85 7.43 4.38
N ASN A 85 8.12 8.00 3.21
CA ASN A 85 8.59 9.38 3.09
C ASN A 85 7.42 10.37 3.03
N ARG A 86 6.20 9.88 2.76
CA ARG A 86 4.95 10.66 2.82
C ARG A 86 4.38 10.67 4.24
N PRO A 87 3.56 11.67 4.63
CA PRO A 87 2.81 11.62 5.87
C PRO A 87 1.88 10.40 5.89
N LEU A 88 1.48 9.96 7.09
CA LEU A 88 0.46 8.91 7.21
C LEU A 88 -0.85 9.36 6.53
N PRO A 89 -1.60 8.44 5.88
CA PRO A 89 -2.90 8.74 5.29
C PRO A 89 -3.87 9.31 6.34
N PRO A 90 -4.84 10.14 5.92
CA PRO A 90 -5.83 10.68 6.85
C PRO A 90 -6.69 9.55 7.44
N GLY A 91 -6.91 9.59 8.75
CA GLY A 91 -7.82 8.72 9.47
C GLY A 91 -7.47 8.59 10.96
N GLU A 92 -8.51 8.44 11.79
CA GLU A 92 -8.40 8.37 13.25
C GLU A 92 -7.44 7.29 13.75
N LEU A 93 -7.33 6.18 12.99
CA LEU A 93 -6.41 5.07 13.31
C LEU A 93 -4.93 5.49 13.28
N PHE A 94 -4.59 6.53 12.52
CA PHE A 94 -3.21 7.00 12.37
C PHE A 94 -2.90 8.21 13.24
N ASP A 95 -3.91 8.91 13.76
CA ASP A 95 -3.75 10.15 14.53
C ASP A 95 -2.74 10.04 15.68
N PRO A 96 -2.74 8.96 16.49
CA PRO A 96 -1.76 8.81 17.58
C PRO A 96 -0.30 8.69 17.10
N TYR A 97 -0.07 8.36 15.83
CA TYR A 97 1.26 8.11 15.27
C TYR A 97 1.76 9.25 14.37
N ARG A 98 0.92 10.23 14.04
CA ARG A 98 1.29 11.29 13.08
C ARG A 98 2.43 12.17 13.56
N GLU A 99 2.40 12.56 14.84
CA GLU A 99 3.44 13.41 15.44
C GLU A 99 4.81 12.70 15.42
N ALA A 100 4.85 11.44 15.84
CA ALA A 100 6.07 10.64 15.80
C ALA A 100 6.60 10.41 14.37
N ASP A 101 5.71 10.19 13.39
CA ASP A 101 6.12 10.06 11.99
C ASP A 101 6.63 11.39 11.41
N TYR A 102 6.05 12.53 11.80
CA TYR A 102 6.52 13.86 11.42
C TYR A 102 7.92 14.15 11.97
N GLU A 103 8.13 13.99 13.28
CA GLU A 103 9.44 14.23 13.90
C GLU A 103 10.55 13.34 13.32
N ARG A 104 10.23 12.07 13.01
CA ARG A 104 11.16 11.19 12.29
C ARG A 104 11.49 11.75 10.90
N ARG A 105 10.49 12.13 10.10
CA ARG A 105 10.72 12.65 8.74
C ARG A 105 11.46 13.98 8.77
N LYS A 106 11.20 14.83 9.76
CA LYS A 106 11.95 16.06 10.02
C LYS A 106 13.42 15.77 10.31
N ALA A 107 13.71 14.80 11.18
CA ALA A 107 15.08 14.36 11.47
C ALA A 107 15.80 13.75 10.24
N GLU A 108 15.05 13.11 9.35
CA GLU A 108 15.56 12.57 8.07
C GLU A 108 15.67 13.64 6.96
N GLY A 109 15.24 14.89 7.21
CA GLY A 109 15.29 16.00 6.25
C GLY A 109 14.22 15.96 5.16
N PHE A 110 13.05 15.38 5.46
CA PHE A 110 11.91 15.23 4.54
C PHE A 110 12.33 14.64 3.17
N PRO A 111 12.79 13.37 3.14
CA PRO A 111 13.23 12.74 1.90
C PRO A 111 12.10 12.71 0.85
N PRO A 112 12.44 12.71 -0.45
CA PRO A 112 11.43 12.69 -1.51
C PRO A 112 10.61 11.39 -1.47
N PRO A 113 9.35 11.40 -1.94
CA PRO A 113 8.51 10.22 -2.02
C PRO A 113 9.18 9.03 -2.73
N LEU A 114 9.02 7.82 -2.18
CA LEU A 114 9.59 6.60 -2.78
C LEU A 114 8.82 6.13 -4.01
N TYR A 115 7.52 6.40 -4.06
CA TYR A 115 6.64 5.93 -5.11
C TYR A 115 5.93 7.09 -5.80
N SER A 116 5.82 7.01 -7.12
CA SER A 116 5.09 8.01 -7.90
C SER A 116 3.61 7.99 -7.53
N SER A 117 3.07 9.17 -7.22
CA SER A 117 1.64 9.36 -6.94
C SER A 117 1.26 10.81 -7.20
N LYS A 118 -0.01 11.02 -7.58
CA LYS A 118 -0.62 12.34 -7.74
C LYS A 118 -1.01 13.00 -6.41
N ILE A 119 -0.84 12.29 -5.30
CA ILE A 119 -1.10 12.83 -3.96
C ILE A 119 0.03 13.81 -3.63
N GLU A 120 -0.33 15.07 -3.38
CA GLU A 120 0.61 16.10 -2.97
C GLU A 120 1.21 15.75 -1.60
N THR A 121 2.51 16.01 -1.44
CA THR A 121 3.22 15.83 -0.18
C THR A 121 3.75 17.20 0.24
N PRO A 122 2.93 18.01 0.96
CA PRO A 122 3.24 19.41 1.21
C PRO A 122 4.57 19.61 1.97
N GLU A 123 4.95 18.64 2.80
CA GLU A 123 6.20 18.66 3.58
C GLU A 123 7.48 18.45 2.76
N ALA A 124 7.37 18.10 1.48
CA ALA A 124 8.51 18.01 0.56
C ALA A 124 8.81 19.34 -0.16
N THR A 125 8.10 20.41 0.18
CA THR A 125 8.31 21.74 -0.43
C THR A 125 9.52 22.42 0.23
N PRO A 126 10.45 23.04 -0.54
CA PRO A 126 11.64 23.69 0.00
C PRO A 126 11.33 24.72 1.11
N GLU A 127 10.16 25.34 1.06
CA GLU A 127 9.69 26.36 2.01
C GLU A 127 9.46 25.81 3.42
N GLN A 128 9.05 24.55 3.56
CA GLN A 128 8.85 23.89 4.87
C GLN A 128 10.12 23.20 5.38
N GLN A 129 11.13 23.00 4.52
CA GLN A 129 12.43 22.44 4.89
C GLN A 129 13.42 23.51 5.40
N ALA A 130 13.07 24.78 5.25
CA ALA A 130 13.91 25.93 5.62
C ALA A 130 13.59 26.51 7.02
N GLU A 131 12.56 25.99 7.71
CA GLU A 131 12.15 26.38 9.08
C GLU A 131 12.72 25.44 10.15
#